data_AF-A0A2G9LSV6-F1
#
_entry.id   AF-A0A2G9LSV6-F1
#
_cell.length_a   1.000
_cell.length_b   1.000
_cell.length_c   1.000
_cell.angle_alpha   90.00
_cell.angle_beta   90.00
_cell.angle_gamma   90.00
#
_symmetry.space_group_name_H-M   'P 1'
#
loop_
_entity.id
_entity.type
_entity.pdbx_description
1 polymer ?
#
loop_
_entity_poly.entity_id
_entity_poly.type
_entity_poly.pdbx_seq_one_letter_code
_entity_poly.pdbx_strand_id
1 'polypeptide(L)'
;MRSLKDIVYISVIVCLVITIIYGHNIIIDVNNSLDLKSEEIKTLETERDSIQDKLDSTAREFASLKKISDELNQSYESLAASHGTLKKKTDKLESEYDDLSTTYVNEFTDLMGNLTIFETHIQASIDWFRDQRDISELNEYRDVKLDLYSDCLAYDEDSCDIKLTCIPFTNSYKYNVIYKYDSLNVNKSDFLQNLSEIWKNKGGDCEDTAFLFTAEYNYLVERCMKLKYDRKQIRIFSFQPSSGHNTFLTYHNKFYYSDTEPIEVTSFGTYMYPVCGQFLGQSTGHCVVALTDDAISSTSEIYPSLKDAALIEPQKGNYLSSIGSGLVVYDDNEEIEQSNYISLMMTDDDIKYFYTYTGENRWLGYKEFLGDISKQKIELRKLWRDRIADNT
;
A
#
# COMPACT_ATOMS: atom_id res chain seq x y z
N MET A 1 158.83 47.86 -18.15
CA MET A 1 158.12 46.88 -19.00
C MET A 1 156.89 46.41 -18.24
N ARG A 2 155.69 46.77 -18.75
CA ARG A 2 154.30 46.64 -18.22
C ARG A 2 154.10 46.80 -16.69
N SER A 3 153.51 47.94 -16.29
CA SER A 3 153.27 48.37 -14.90
C SER A 3 152.26 47.48 -14.17
N LEU A 4 152.64 46.99 -12.98
CA LEU A 4 151.82 46.18 -12.06
C LEU A 4 150.47 46.84 -11.70
N LYS A 5 150.36 48.17 -11.87
CA LYS A 5 149.10 48.91 -11.64
C LYS A 5 148.00 48.56 -12.64
N ASP A 6 148.35 48.20 -13.88
CA ASP A 6 147.35 47.89 -14.92
C ASP A 6 146.73 46.50 -14.72
N ILE A 7 147.47 45.54 -14.14
CA ILE A 7 146.98 44.18 -13.85
C ILE A 7 146.03 44.18 -12.63
N VAL A 8 146.33 44.98 -11.60
CA VAL A 8 145.44 45.13 -10.44
C VAL A 8 144.15 45.85 -10.82
N TYR A 9 144.23 46.87 -11.68
CA TYR A 9 143.04 47.59 -12.16
C TYR A 9 142.14 46.69 -13.02
N ILE A 10 142.72 45.87 -13.92
CA ILE A 10 141.97 44.88 -14.70
C ILE A 10 141.38 43.79 -13.81
N SER A 11 142.12 43.31 -12.80
CA SER A 11 141.61 42.29 -11.86
C SER A 11 140.44 42.78 -11.01
N VAL A 12 140.49 44.04 -10.54
CA VAL A 12 139.40 44.64 -9.77
C VAL A 12 138.18 44.90 -10.65
N ILE A 13 138.38 45.36 -11.89
CA ILE A 13 137.30 45.52 -12.87
C ILE A 13 136.68 44.16 -13.23
N VAL A 14 137.49 43.12 -13.45
CA VAL A 14 136.99 41.77 -13.74
C VAL A 14 136.22 41.19 -12.55
N CYS A 15 136.68 41.37 -11.31
CA CYS A 15 135.94 40.95 -10.12
C CYS A 15 134.64 41.74 -9.90
N LEU A 16 134.62 43.04 -10.22
CA LEU A 16 133.41 43.88 -10.19
C LEU A 16 132.43 43.46 -11.29
N VAL A 17 132.91 43.19 -12.50
CA VAL A 17 132.08 42.71 -13.61
C VAL A 17 131.52 41.32 -13.30
N ILE A 18 132.31 40.42 -12.73
CA ILE A 18 131.84 39.08 -12.32
C ILE A 18 130.82 39.19 -11.19
N THR A 19 131.02 40.01 -10.17
CA THR A 19 130.02 40.20 -9.09
C THR A 19 128.76 40.91 -9.57
N ILE A 20 128.86 41.85 -10.52
CA ILE A 20 127.70 42.47 -11.18
C ILE A 20 126.95 41.43 -12.03
N ILE A 21 127.63 40.59 -12.81
CA ILE A 21 127.01 39.53 -13.62
C ILE A 21 126.37 38.46 -12.73
N TYR A 22 127.05 38.02 -11.67
CA TYR A 22 126.50 37.04 -10.72
C TYR A 22 125.32 37.61 -9.93
N GLY A 23 125.43 38.86 -9.48
CA GLY A 23 124.34 39.59 -8.84
C GLY A 23 123.15 39.78 -9.78
N HIS A 24 123.40 40.07 -11.06
CA HIS A 24 122.36 40.18 -12.07
C HIS A 24 121.68 38.84 -12.35
N ASN A 25 122.44 37.74 -12.45
CA ASN A 25 121.88 36.39 -12.60
C ASN A 25 121.07 35.94 -11.38
N ILE A 26 121.52 36.24 -10.16
CA ILE A 26 120.76 35.98 -8.92
C ILE A 26 119.48 36.81 -8.89
N ILE A 27 119.53 38.08 -9.29
CA ILE A 27 118.34 38.94 -9.38
C ILE A 27 117.35 38.41 -10.43
N ILE A 28 117.85 37.93 -11.58
CA ILE A 28 117.03 37.31 -12.63
C ILE A 28 116.38 36.02 -12.12
N ASP A 29 117.12 35.13 -11.46
CA ASP A 29 116.57 33.89 -10.89
C ASP A 29 115.55 34.15 -9.78
N VAL A 30 115.81 35.13 -8.91
CA VAL A 30 114.87 35.55 -7.88
C VAL A 30 113.61 36.16 -8.51
N ASN A 31 113.73 37.00 -9.54
CA ASN A 31 112.59 37.53 -10.28
C ASN A 31 111.79 36.43 -10.99
N ASN A 32 112.46 35.51 -11.69
CA ASN A 32 111.79 34.38 -12.35
C ASN A 32 111.06 33.50 -11.32
N SER A 33 111.67 33.27 -10.15
CA SER A 33 111.02 32.54 -9.05
C SER A 33 109.85 33.32 -8.45
N LEU A 34 109.94 34.65 -8.35
CA LEU A 34 108.87 35.53 -7.88
C LEU A 34 107.72 35.57 -8.87
N ASP A 35 108.01 35.62 -10.17
CA ASP A 35 107.05 35.59 -11.26
C ASP A 35 106.32 34.24 -11.28
N LEU A 36 107.05 33.11 -11.18
CA LEU A 36 106.45 31.77 -11.07
C LEU A 36 105.55 31.65 -9.83
N LYS A 37 106.00 32.16 -8.67
CA LYS A 37 105.18 32.16 -7.45
C LYS A 37 103.98 33.08 -7.56
N SER A 38 104.11 34.22 -8.26
CA SER A 38 102.99 35.12 -8.55
C SER A 38 101.96 34.46 -9.46
N GLU A 39 102.40 33.73 -10.49
CA GLU A 39 101.54 32.96 -11.40
C GLU A 39 100.81 31.83 -10.66
N GLU A 40 101.52 31.12 -9.77
CA GLU A 40 100.95 30.07 -8.91
C GLU A 40 99.91 30.65 -7.93
N ILE A 41 100.19 31.79 -7.31
CA ILE A 41 99.23 32.50 -6.44
C ILE A 41 97.97 32.88 -7.22
N LYS A 42 98.10 33.47 -8.42
CA LYS A 42 96.95 33.81 -9.26
C LYS A 42 96.13 32.58 -9.64
N THR A 43 96.80 31.46 -9.92
CA THR A 43 96.14 30.19 -10.25
C THR A 43 95.36 29.67 -9.04
N LEU A 44 95.96 29.64 -7.86
CA LEU A 44 95.31 29.23 -6.61
C LEU A 44 94.16 30.16 -6.20
N GLU A 45 94.28 31.46 -6.44
CA GLU A 45 93.18 32.42 -6.22
C GLU A 45 92.01 32.12 -7.15
N THR A 46 92.28 31.83 -8.42
CA THR A 46 91.25 31.46 -9.40
C THR A 46 90.58 30.13 -9.03
N GLU A 47 91.34 29.14 -8.58
CA GLU A 47 90.82 27.86 -8.11
C GLU A 47 89.98 28.03 -6.83
N ARG A 48 90.44 28.84 -5.87
CA ARG A 48 89.70 29.18 -4.65
C ARG A 48 88.38 29.84 -5.00
N ASP A 49 88.37 30.82 -5.89
CA ASP A 49 87.16 31.54 -6.30
C ASP A 49 86.19 30.58 -7.02
N SER A 50 86.71 29.70 -7.88
CA SER A 50 85.91 28.65 -8.53
C SER A 50 85.31 27.65 -7.52
N ILE A 51 86.05 27.27 -6.48
CA ILE A 51 85.55 26.40 -5.41
C ILE A 51 84.48 27.14 -4.59
N GLN A 52 84.69 28.42 -4.28
CA GLN A 52 83.74 29.25 -3.56
C GLN A 52 82.42 29.36 -4.34
N ASP A 53 82.48 29.60 -5.64
CA ASP A 53 81.31 29.64 -6.51
C ASP A 53 80.56 28.30 -6.52
N LYS A 54 81.28 27.17 -6.58
CA LYS A 54 80.69 25.83 -6.50
C LYS A 54 80.04 25.57 -5.13
N LEU A 55 80.68 26.01 -4.05
CA LEU A 55 80.14 25.89 -2.70
C LEU A 55 78.84 26.69 -2.56
N ASP A 56 78.83 27.94 -3.04
CA ASP A 56 77.66 28.81 -3.01
C ASP A 56 76.54 28.30 -3.93
N SER A 57 76.87 27.66 -5.06
CA SER A 57 75.91 26.96 -5.91
C SER A 57 75.29 25.76 -5.19
N THR A 58 76.12 24.91 -4.59
CA THR A 58 75.67 23.71 -3.86
C THR A 58 74.81 24.09 -2.65
N ALA A 59 75.17 25.16 -1.94
CA ALA A 59 74.39 25.67 -0.81
C ALA A 59 72.99 26.13 -1.25
N ARG A 60 72.88 26.79 -2.42
CA ARG A 60 71.59 27.18 -3.02
C ARG A 60 70.75 25.96 -3.42
N GLU A 61 71.37 24.96 -4.05
CA GLU A 61 70.69 23.71 -4.40
C GLU A 61 70.17 22.97 -3.16
N PHE A 62 70.98 22.89 -2.10
CA PHE A 62 70.58 22.26 -0.85
C PHE A 62 69.42 23.00 -0.17
N ALA A 63 69.44 24.34 -0.17
CA ALA A 63 68.33 25.14 0.34
C ALA A 63 67.05 24.90 -0.48
N SER A 64 67.16 24.78 -1.81
CA SER A 64 66.04 24.46 -2.69
C SER A 64 65.48 23.06 -2.43
N LEU A 65 66.35 22.04 -2.29
CA LEU A 65 65.95 20.67 -1.96
C LEU A 65 65.26 20.58 -0.60
N LYS A 66 65.77 21.30 0.41
CA LYS A 66 65.13 21.37 1.72
C LYS A 66 63.72 21.95 1.62
N LYS A 67 63.54 23.03 0.86
CA LYS A 67 62.22 23.63 0.63
C LYS A 67 61.25 22.64 -0.03
N ILE A 68 61.70 21.93 -1.07
CA ILE A 68 60.88 20.91 -1.75
C ILE A 68 60.53 19.77 -0.77
N SER A 69 61.45 19.34 0.07
CA SER A 69 61.20 18.32 1.10
C SER A 69 60.14 18.77 2.11
N ASP A 70 60.21 20.02 2.57
CA ASP A 70 59.24 20.59 3.50
C ASP A 70 57.84 20.71 2.86
N GLU A 71 57.77 21.18 1.60
CA GLU A 71 56.52 21.27 0.81
C GLU A 71 55.91 19.88 0.55
N LEU A 72 56.75 18.87 0.27
CA LEU A 72 56.30 17.49 0.08
C LEU A 72 55.76 16.89 1.37
N ASN A 73 56.41 17.14 2.51
CA ASN A 73 55.94 16.66 3.81
C ASN A 73 54.59 17.29 4.19
N GLN A 74 54.43 18.59 3.99
CA GLN A 74 53.13 19.26 4.18
C GLN A 74 52.03 18.68 3.26
N SER A 75 52.37 18.41 2.00
CA SER A 75 51.45 17.79 1.05
C SER A 75 51.04 16.38 1.49
N TYR A 76 51.98 15.59 2.01
CA TYR A 76 51.72 14.25 2.56
C TYR A 76 50.79 14.30 3.77
N GLU A 77 51.05 15.20 4.73
CA GLU A 77 50.20 15.38 5.91
C GLU A 77 48.77 15.81 5.53
N SER A 78 48.63 16.72 4.56
CA SER A 78 47.34 17.15 4.01
C SER A 78 46.58 16.01 3.32
N LEU A 79 47.28 15.19 2.54
CA LEU A 79 46.71 14.02 1.88
C LEU A 79 46.25 12.97 2.90
N ALA A 80 47.05 12.69 3.93
CA ALA A 80 46.70 11.76 4.99
C ALA A 80 45.46 12.22 5.77
N ALA A 81 45.35 13.52 6.07
CA ALA A 81 44.18 14.10 6.73
C ALA A 81 42.92 14.02 5.85
N SER A 82 43.07 14.30 4.56
CA SER A 82 41.99 14.20 3.57
C SER A 82 41.51 12.76 3.40
N HIS A 83 42.42 11.80 3.31
CA HIS A 83 42.10 10.36 3.30
C HIS A 83 41.37 9.92 4.57
N GLY A 84 41.84 10.35 5.75
CA GLY A 84 41.16 10.07 7.02
C GLY A 84 39.74 10.64 7.09
N THR A 85 39.51 11.82 6.51
CA THR A 85 38.17 12.43 6.40
C THR A 85 37.27 11.66 5.43
N LEU A 86 37.82 11.24 4.28
CA LEU A 86 37.07 10.48 3.29
C LEU A 86 36.64 9.13 3.85
N LYS A 87 37.55 8.41 4.53
CA LYS A 87 37.22 7.14 5.18
C LYS A 87 36.06 7.28 6.18
N LYS A 88 36.10 8.28 7.05
CA LYS A 88 34.98 8.53 8.00
C LYS A 88 33.66 8.83 7.30
N LYS A 89 33.69 9.52 6.15
CA LYS A 89 32.49 9.76 5.34
C LYS A 89 31.96 8.48 4.71
N THR A 90 32.84 7.63 4.20
CA THR A 90 32.50 6.31 3.66
C THR A 90 31.86 5.43 4.74
N ASP A 91 32.51 5.29 5.90
CA ASP A 91 32.00 4.48 7.01
C ASP A 91 30.62 4.98 7.48
N LYS A 92 30.42 6.31 7.52
CA LYS A 92 29.11 6.92 7.87
C LYS A 92 28.04 6.62 6.81
N LEU A 93 28.39 6.71 5.53
CA LEU A 93 27.47 6.44 4.43
C LEU A 93 27.03 4.97 4.43
N GLU A 94 27.95 4.05 4.71
CA GLU A 94 27.67 2.61 4.83
C GLU A 94 26.71 2.33 5.99
N SER A 95 26.94 2.91 7.17
CA SER A 95 26.02 2.80 8.30
C SER A 95 24.64 3.41 8.02
N GLU A 96 24.57 4.59 7.39
CA GLU A 96 23.30 5.22 7.03
C GLU A 96 22.54 4.38 5.98
N TYR A 97 23.26 3.72 5.08
CA TYR A 97 22.68 2.80 4.10
C TYR A 97 22.10 1.55 4.78
N ASP A 98 22.83 0.92 5.71
CA ASP A 98 22.36 -0.26 6.44
C ASP A 98 21.11 0.03 7.29
N ASP A 99 21.09 1.18 7.96
CA ASP A 99 19.93 1.64 8.74
C ASP A 99 18.71 1.89 7.84
N LEU A 100 18.92 2.54 6.69
CA LEU A 100 17.87 2.80 5.72
C LEU A 100 17.32 1.50 5.11
N SER A 101 18.19 0.55 4.77
CA SER A 101 17.84 -0.77 4.26
C SER A 101 16.98 -1.54 5.27
N THR A 102 17.41 -1.57 6.54
CA THR A 102 16.69 -2.21 7.64
C THR A 102 15.30 -1.59 7.85
N THR A 103 15.21 -0.26 7.81
CA THR A 103 13.94 0.47 7.95
C THR A 103 12.96 0.06 6.85
N TYR A 104 13.40 0.07 5.58
CA TYR A 104 12.55 -0.34 4.46
C TYR A 104 12.10 -1.80 4.54
N VAL A 105 12.96 -2.73 4.98
CA VAL A 105 12.59 -4.14 5.17
C VAL A 105 11.48 -4.28 6.22
N ASN A 106 11.60 -3.56 7.33
CA ASN A 106 10.61 -3.60 8.41
C ASN A 106 9.27 -3.00 7.95
N GLU A 107 9.29 -1.81 7.32
CA GLU A 107 8.08 -1.17 6.79
C GLU A 107 7.36 -2.05 5.76
N PHE A 108 8.10 -2.70 4.86
CA PHE A 108 7.54 -3.63 3.88
C PHE A 108 6.91 -4.85 4.56
N THR A 109 7.59 -5.41 5.56
CA THR A 109 7.10 -6.57 6.33
C THR A 109 5.82 -6.23 7.09
N ASP A 110 5.79 -5.07 7.74
CA ASP A 110 4.62 -4.57 8.48
C ASP A 110 3.43 -4.33 7.54
N LEU A 111 3.67 -3.68 6.39
CA LEU A 111 2.64 -3.46 5.37
C LEU A 111 2.06 -4.79 4.87
N MET A 112 2.91 -5.77 4.56
CA MET A 112 2.48 -7.09 4.11
C MET A 112 1.71 -7.87 5.20
N GLY A 113 2.11 -7.71 6.47
CA GLY A 113 1.42 -8.26 7.62
C GLY A 113 0.01 -7.65 7.76
N ASN A 114 -0.09 -6.32 7.71
CA ASN A 114 -1.35 -5.60 7.79
C ASN A 114 -2.31 -5.97 6.65
N LEU A 115 -1.82 -6.08 5.41
CA LEU A 115 -2.63 -6.54 4.28
C LEU A 115 -3.17 -7.96 4.49
N THR A 116 -2.38 -8.85 5.10
CA THR A 116 -2.79 -10.24 5.38
C THR A 116 -3.85 -10.31 6.49
N ILE A 117 -3.72 -9.47 7.52
CA ILE A 117 -4.75 -9.34 8.57
C ILE A 117 -6.05 -8.82 7.95
N PHE A 118 -5.95 -7.79 7.09
CA PHE A 118 -7.11 -7.22 6.41
C PHE A 118 -7.81 -8.24 5.50
N GLU A 119 -7.08 -9.02 4.70
CA GLU A 119 -7.64 -10.14 3.93
C GLU A 119 -8.37 -11.15 4.82
N THR A 120 -7.78 -11.50 5.96
CA THR A 120 -8.38 -12.46 6.91
C THR A 120 -9.71 -11.93 7.45
N HIS A 121 -9.78 -10.63 7.79
CA HIS A 121 -11.03 -10.02 8.23
C HIS A 121 -12.10 -10.00 7.13
N ILE A 122 -11.73 -9.67 5.89
CA ILE A 122 -12.69 -9.67 4.78
C ILE A 122 -13.21 -11.09 4.51
N GLN A 123 -12.33 -12.09 4.51
CA GLN A 123 -12.72 -13.49 4.34
C GLN A 123 -13.67 -13.95 5.46
N ALA A 124 -13.38 -13.58 6.71
CA ALA A 124 -14.26 -13.87 7.83
C ALA A 124 -15.65 -13.23 7.66
N SER A 125 -15.73 -12.00 7.13
CA SER A 125 -17.03 -11.36 6.82
C SER A 125 -17.78 -12.09 5.70
N ILE A 126 -17.10 -12.55 4.65
CA ILE A 126 -17.69 -13.33 3.55
C ILE A 126 -18.23 -14.68 4.05
N ASP A 127 -17.45 -15.37 4.89
CA ASP A 127 -17.86 -16.64 5.48
C ASP A 127 -19.05 -16.44 6.44
N TRP A 128 -19.05 -15.32 7.18
CA TRP A 128 -20.17 -14.94 8.04
C TRP A 128 -21.48 -14.80 7.24
N PHE A 129 -21.50 -14.08 6.11
CA PHE A 129 -22.72 -13.97 5.28
C PHE A 129 -23.20 -15.35 4.81
N ARG A 130 -22.26 -16.22 4.42
CA ARG A 130 -22.57 -17.59 3.97
C ARG A 130 -23.22 -18.43 5.06
N ASP A 131 -22.71 -18.34 6.28
CA ASP A 131 -23.23 -19.07 7.44
C ASP A 131 -24.59 -18.52 7.91
N GLN A 132 -24.91 -17.27 7.57
CA GLN A 132 -26.12 -16.59 7.98
C GLN A 132 -27.21 -16.52 6.87
N ARG A 133 -26.99 -17.14 5.70
CA ARG A 133 -27.94 -17.06 4.57
C ARG A 133 -29.23 -17.86 4.76
N ASP A 134 -29.27 -18.81 5.70
CA ASP A 134 -30.38 -19.74 5.93
C ASP A 134 -30.43 -20.18 7.41
N ILE A 135 -31.63 -20.35 7.95
CA ILE A 135 -31.89 -20.85 9.31
C ILE A 135 -31.87 -22.39 9.43
N SER A 136 -31.69 -23.16 8.34
CA SER A 136 -31.74 -24.63 8.32
C SER A 136 -30.90 -25.30 9.40
N GLU A 137 -29.67 -24.82 9.64
CA GLU A 137 -28.73 -25.43 10.60
C GLU A 137 -28.83 -24.83 12.02
N LEU A 138 -29.65 -23.80 12.23
CA LEU A 138 -29.79 -23.14 13.53
C LEU A 138 -30.81 -23.90 14.41
N ASN A 139 -30.35 -24.43 15.54
CA ASN A 139 -31.17 -25.25 16.43
C ASN A 139 -32.21 -24.42 17.20
N GLU A 140 -31.87 -23.18 17.54
CA GLU A 140 -32.75 -22.23 18.22
C GLU A 140 -33.96 -21.84 17.37
N TYR A 141 -33.88 -22.00 16.04
CA TYR A 141 -34.97 -21.78 15.09
C TYR A 141 -35.81 -23.05 14.82
N ARG A 142 -35.62 -24.15 15.56
CA ARG A 142 -36.32 -25.43 15.28
C ARG A 142 -37.84 -25.28 15.21
N ASP A 143 -38.44 -24.61 16.18
CA ASP A 143 -39.90 -24.50 16.25
C ASP A 143 -40.42 -23.52 15.19
N VAL A 144 -39.69 -22.42 14.93
CA VAL A 144 -39.95 -21.48 13.83
C VAL A 144 -39.97 -22.20 12.49
N LYS A 145 -38.96 -23.05 12.21
CA LYS A 145 -38.87 -23.83 10.98
C LYS A 145 -40.07 -24.76 10.75
N LEU A 146 -40.61 -25.34 11.82
CA LEU A 146 -41.80 -26.20 11.74
C LEU A 146 -43.04 -25.37 11.42
N ASP A 147 -43.20 -24.22 12.08
CA ASP A 147 -44.32 -23.31 11.82
C ASP A 147 -44.24 -22.70 10.41
N LEU A 148 -43.06 -22.27 9.96
CA LEU A 148 -42.86 -21.75 8.61
C LEU A 148 -43.22 -22.82 7.57
N TYR A 149 -42.77 -24.05 7.76
CA TYR A 149 -43.09 -25.16 6.85
C TYR A 149 -44.59 -25.48 6.82
N SER A 150 -45.27 -25.44 7.97
CA SER A 150 -46.71 -25.75 8.07
C SER A 150 -47.60 -24.62 7.55
N ASP A 151 -47.26 -23.37 7.88
CA ASP A 151 -48.16 -22.23 7.69
C ASP A 151 -47.87 -21.47 6.40
N CYS A 152 -46.62 -21.48 5.93
CA CYS A 152 -46.13 -20.63 4.83
C CYS A 152 -45.92 -21.37 3.51
N LEU A 153 -45.98 -22.71 3.52
CA LEU A 153 -45.92 -23.54 2.31
C LEU A 153 -47.25 -24.20 2.00
N ALA A 154 -47.61 -24.20 0.73
CA ALA A 154 -48.55 -25.15 0.15
C ALA A 154 -47.91 -25.76 -1.09
N TYR A 155 -48.22 -26.99 -1.42
CA TYR A 155 -47.69 -27.62 -2.63
C TYR A 155 -48.66 -28.66 -3.16
N ASP A 156 -48.61 -28.83 -4.47
CA ASP A 156 -49.37 -29.82 -5.24
C ASP A 156 -48.43 -30.55 -6.21
N GLU A 157 -48.96 -31.29 -7.19
CA GLU A 157 -48.11 -32.05 -8.12
C GLU A 157 -47.22 -31.16 -8.99
N ASP A 158 -47.60 -29.89 -9.21
CA ASP A 158 -46.98 -29.02 -10.22
C ASP A 158 -46.18 -27.87 -9.60
N SER A 159 -46.51 -27.47 -8.37
CA SER A 159 -46.01 -26.23 -7.76
C SER A 159 -45.75 -26.31 -6.26
N CYS A 160 -44.82 -25.46 -5.80
CA CYS A 160 -44.56 -25.20 -4.39
C CYS A 160 -44.77 -23.71 -4.11
N ASP A 161 -45.82 -23.39 -3.37
CA ASP A 161 -46.25 -22.03 -3.11
C ASP A 161 -45.70 -21.53 -1.77
N ILE A 162 -45.04 -20.37 -1.81
CA ILE A 162 -44.53 -19.67 -0.64
C ILE A 162 -45.37 -18.42 -0.40
N LYS A 163 -45.98 -18.31 0.78
CA LYS A 163 -46.74 -17.12 1.18
C LYS A 163 -45.87 -16.19 2.05
N LEU A 164 -45.47 -15.05 1.50
CA LEU A 164 -44.53 -14.11 2.15
C LEU A 164 -45.10 -13.46 3.42
N THR A 165 -46.42 -13.24 3.49
CA THR A 165 -47.08 -12.68 4.69
C THR A 165 -46.98 -13.56 5.92
N CYS A 166 -46.77 -14.86 5.71
CA CYS A 166 -46.69 -15.84 6.77
C CYS A 166 -45.39 -15.73 7.58
N ILE A 167 -44.29 -15.27 6.95
CA ILE A 167 -42.97 -15.14 7.59
C ILE A 167 -43.01 -14.14 8.77
N PRO A 168 -43.31 -12.84 8.56
CA PRO A 168 -43.35 -11.86 9.64
C PRO A 168 -44.52 -12.12 10.60
N PHE A 169 -45.62 -12.73 10.12
CA PHE A 169 -46.69 -13.18 10.99
C PHE A 169 -46.20 -14.24 11.98
N THR A 170 -45.50 -15.27 11.51
CA THR A 170 -44.93 -16.32 12.37
C THR A 170 -43.99 -15.73 13.41
N ASN A 171 -43.06 -14.88 12.96
CA ASN A 171 -42.07 -14.24 13.82
C ASN A 171 -42.69 -13.36 14.89
N SER A 172 -43.54 -12.42 14.50
CA SER A 172 -44.12 -11.46 15.43
C SER A 172 -45.20 -12.09 16.33
N TYR A 173 -46.13 -12.84 15.76
CA TYR A 173 -47.29 -13.36 16.48
C TYR A 173 -46.96 -14.56 17.36
N LYS A 174 -46.15 -15.51 16.88
CA LYS A 174 -45.85 -16.75 17.62
C LYS A 174 -44.59 -16.62 18.48
N TYR A 175 -43.58 -15.90 17.99
CA TYR A 175 -42.24 -15.91 18.60
C TYR A 175 -41.79 -14.56 19.17
N ASN A 176 -42.63 -13.52 19.03
CA ASN A 176 -42.36 -12.15 19.47
C ASN A 176 -41.04 -11.59 18.94
N VAL A 177 -40.62 -12.01 17.74
CA VAL A 177 -39.49 -11.44 17.00
C VAL A 177 -40.04 -10.28 16.19
N ILE A 178 -39.71 -9.05 16.59
CA ILE A 178 -40.31 -7.83 16.05
C ILE A 178 -39.25 -6.83 15.59
N TYR A 179 -39.60 -6.04 14.58
CA TYR A 179 -38.80 -4.89 14.16
C TYR A 179 -38.65 -3.87 15.30
N LYS A 180 -37.45 -3.31 15.45
CA LYS A 180 -37.09 -2.32 16.47
C LYS A 180 -36.48 -1.10 15.81
N TYR A 181 -37.05 0.07 16.05
CA TYR A 181 -36.50 1.32 15.53
C TYR A 181 -35.15 1.68 16.16
N ASP A 182 -34.21 2.16 15.35
CA ASP A 182 -32.85 2.60 15.75
C ASP A 182 -32.87 3.69 16.82
N SER A 183 -33.93 4.52 16.85
CA SER A 183 -34.13 5.55 17.87
C SER A 183 -34.19 5.01 19.30
N LEU A 184 -34.36 3.69 19.48
CA LEU A 184 -34.30 3.02 20.78
C LEU A 184 -32.87 2.60 21.18
N ASN A 185 -31.89 2.74 20.28
CA ASN A 185 -30.51 2.27 20.42
C ASN A 185 -29.44 3.38 20.28
N VAL A 186 -29.77 4.66 20.48
CA VAL A 186 -28.92 5.88 20.26
C VAL A 186 -27.48 5.84 20.84
N ASN A 187 -27.14 4.88 21.70
CA ASN A 187 -25.81 4.72 22.29
C ASN A 187 -25.15 3.35 22.02
N LYS A 188 -25.66 2.56 21.09
CA LYS A 188 -25.05 1.29 20.66
C LYS A 188 -24.42 1.47 19.29
N SER A 189 -23.32 0.78 19.06
CA SER A 189 -22.82 0.59 17.70
C SER A 189 -23.92 -0.09 16.88
N ASP A 190 -24.26 0.53 15.76
CA ASP A 190 -25.12 -0.06 14.74
C ASP A 190 -24.29 -1.10 13.97
N PHE A 191 -24.75 -2.35 13.95
CA PHE A 191 -24.14 -3.45 13.23
C PHE A 191 -25.19 -4.49 12.89
N LEU A 192 -25.06 -5.09 11.71
CA LEU A 192 -25.88 -6.21 11.30
C LEU A 192 -25.66 -7.40 12.24
N GLN A 193 -26.72 -7.81 12.94
CA GLN A 193 -26.70 -8.92 13.88
C GLN A 193 -26.68 -10.26 13.14
N ASN A 194 -26.07 -11.27 13.74
CA ASN A 194 -26.24 -12.64 13.24
C ASN A 194 -27.63 -13.18 13.62
N LEU A 195 -28.10 -14.22 12.92
CA LEU A 195 -29.45 -14.76 13.12
C LEU A 195 -29.67 -15.23 14.57
N SER A 196 -28.66 -15.84 15.21
CA SER A 196 -28.73 -16.23 16.63
C SER A 196 -28.91 -15.03 17.57
N GLU A 197 -28.27 -13.91 17.27
CA GLU A 197 -28.41 -12.64 18.00
C GLU A 197 -29.79 -12.02 17.78
N ILE A 198 -30.28 -11.97 16.55
CA ILE A 198 -31.64 -11.49 16.23
C ILE A 198 -32.67 -12.31 17.02
N TRP A 199 -32.52 -13.65 17.05
CA TRP A 199 -33.39 -14.53 17.82
C TRP A 199 -33.35 -14.25 19.32
N LYS A 200 -32.14 -14.15 19.88
CA LYS A 200 -31.92 -13.88 21.31
C LYS A 200 -32.48 -12.53 21.71
N ASN A 201 -32.28 -11.53 20.86
CA ASN A 201 -32.74 -10.16 21.10
C ASN A 201 -34.22 -10.01 20.82
N LYS A 202 -34.88 -10.97 20.17
CA LYS A 202 -36.29 -10.88 19.75
C LYS A 202 -36.52 -9.80 18.69
N GLY A 203 -35.64 -9.79 17.70
CA GLY A 203 -35.69 -8.91 16.52
C GLY A 203 -34.60 -7.85 16.52
N GLY A 204 -34.55 -7.10 15.43
CA GLY A 204 -33.55 -6.07 15.13
C GLY A 204 -34.17 -4.90 14.37
N ASP A 205 -33.32 -4.02 13.91
CA ASP A 205 -33.63 -2.90 13.03
C ASP A 205 -33.85 -3.36 11.58
N CYS A 206 -33.61 -2.48 10.62
CA CYS A 206 -34.19 -2.54 9.30
C CYS A 206 -33.49 -3.58 8.44
N GLU A 207 -32.17 -3.48 8.40
CA GLU A 207 -31.23 -4.41 7.79
C GLU A 207 -31.33 -5.79 8.45
N ASP A 208 -31.34 -5.88 9.79
CA ASP A 208 -31.55 -7.13 10.54
C ASP A 208 -32.87 -7.83 10.15
N THR A 209 -33.97 -7.07 10.02
CA THR A 209 -35.28 -7.62 9.68
C THR A 209 -35.32 -8.11 8.23
N ALA A 210 -34.75 -7.35 7.29
CA ALA A 210 -34.63 -7.78 5.89
C ALA A 210 -33.74 -9.02 5.75
N PHE A 211 -32.68 -9.09 6.55
CA PHE A 211 -31.74 -10.21 6.57
C PHE A 211 -32.38 -11.48 7.12
N LEU A 212 -33.05 -11.41 8.28
CA LEU A 212 -33.79 -12.54 8.83
C LEU A 212 -34.89 -13.03 7.89
N PHE A 213 -35.67 -12.11 7.31
CA PHE A 213 -36.74 -12.45 6.37
C PHE A 213 -36.20 -13.21 5.16
N THR A 214 -35.05 -12.79 4.63
CA THR A 214 -34.37 -13.49 3.52
C THR A 214 -33.91 -14.89 3.92
N ALA A 215 -33.30 -15.04 5.11
CA ALA A 215 -32.84 -16.34 5.58
C ALA A 215 -34.00 -17.35 5.79
N GLU A 216 -35.14 -16.88 6.29
CA GLU A 216 -36.35 -17.67 6.44
C GLU A 216 -37.00 -18.01 5.10
N TYR A 217 -36.98 -17.09 4.15
CA TYR A 217 -37.39 -17.37 2.77
C TYR A 217 -36.49 -18.43 2.12
N ASN A 218 -35.17 -18.32 2.28
CA ASN A 218 -34.21 -19.29 1.77
C ASN A 218 -34.45 -20.68 2.34
N TYR A 219 -34.76 -20.79 3.65
CA TYR A 219 -35.21 -22.04 4.25
C TYR A 219 -36.41 -22.62 3.50
N LEU A 220 -37.45 -21.82 3.24
CA LEU A 220 -38.66 -22.26 2.54
C LEU A 220 -38.37 -22.73 1.10
N VAL A 221 -37.53 -21.99 0.36
CA VAL A 221 -37.06 -22.39 -0.98
C VAL A 221 -36.31 -23.72 -0.92
N GLU A 222 -35.39 -23.90 0.04
CA GLU A 222 -34.68 -25.16 0.21
C GLU A 222 -35.64 -26.32 0.52
N ARG A 223 -36.72 -26.08 1.26
CA ARG A 223 -37.75 -27.10 1.52
C ARG A 223 -38.47 -27.49 0.23
N CYS A 224 -38.85 -26.54 -0.62
CA CYS A 224 -39.41 -26.84 -1.95
C CYS A 224 -38.42 -27.66 -2.80
N MET A 225 -37.15 -27.26 -2.85
CA MET A 225 -36.12 -27.99 -3.60
C MET A 225 -35.90 -29.42 -3.07
N LYS A 226 -35.93 -29.62 -1.75
CA LYS A 226 -35.87 -30.95 -1.09
C LYS A 226 -37.09 -31.81 -1.43
N LEU A 227 -38.24 -31.20 -1.72
CA LEU A 227 -39.45 -31.86 -2.23
C LEU A 227 -39.42 -32.10 -3.75
N LYS A 228 -38.28 -31.87 -4.42
CA LYS A 228 -38.05 -32.11 -5.87
C LYS A 228 -38.71 -31.09 -6.82
N TYR A 229 -39.14 -29.93 -6.33
CA TYR A 229 -39.54 -28.84 -7.20
C TYR A 229 -38.32 -28.09 -7.73
N ASP A 230 -38.32 -27.78 -9.02
CA ASP A 230 -37.38 -26.81 -9.58
C ASP A 230 -37.75 -25.38 -9.13
N ARG A 231 -36.78 -24.45 -9.10
CA ARG A 231 -37.07 -23.04 -8.79
C ARG A 231 -38.19 -22.44 -9.65
N LYS A 232 -38.32 -22.85 -10.90
CA LYS A 232 -39.39 -22.41 -11.81
C LYS A 232 -40.80 -22.88 -11.42
N GLN A 233 -40.89 -23.88 -10.54
CA GLN A 233 -42.13 -24.40 -9.99
C GLN A 233 -42.45 -23.78 -8.61
N ILE A 234 -41.55 -22.96 -8.08
CA ILE A 234 -41.80 -22.23 -6.84
C ILE A 234 -42.60 -20.99 -7.17
N ARG A 235 -43.81 -20.87 -6.63
CA ARG A 235 -44.64 -19.66 -6.76
C ARG A 235 -44.60 -18.84 -5.49
N ILE A 236 -44.52 -17.53 -5.62
CA ILE A 236 -44.35 -16.63 -4.47
C ILE A 236 -45.57 -15.71 -4.40
N PHE A 237 -46.25 -15.74 -3.26
CA PHE A 237 -47.45 -14.94 -3.01
C PHE A 237 -47.17 -13.84 -1.99
N SER A 238 -47.48 -12.61 -2.39
CA SER A 238 -47.45 -11.40 -1.57
C SER A 238 -48.84 -10.78 -1.55
N PHE A 239 -48.95 -9.51 -1.13
CA PHE A 239 -50.18 -8.75 -1.23
C PHE A 239 -49.93 -7.28 -1.55
N GLN A 240 -50.99 -6.63 -2.02
CA GLN A 240 -51.04 -5.19 -2.22
C GLN A 240 -52.36 -4.61 -1.67
N PRO A 241 -52.43 -3.29 -1.38
CA PRO A 241 -53.67 -2.65 -0.96
C PRO A 241 -54.78 -2.78 -2.03
N SER A 242 -55.97 -3.23 -1.63
CA SER A 242 -57.13 -3.38 -2.50
C SER A 242 -58.43 -3.37 -1.68
N SER A 243 -59.25 -2.33 -1.85
CA SER A 243 -60.43 -2.11 -1.00
C SER A 243 -61.48 -3.21 -1.16
N GLY A 244 -62.01 -3.70 -0.04
CA GLY A 244 -63.06 -4.73 -0.03
C GLY A 244 -62.54 -6.16 -0.22
N HIS A 245 -61.23 -6.36 -0.35
CA HIS A 245 -60.59 -7.67 -0.41
C HIS A 245 -59.85 -7.99 0.90
N ASN A 246 -59.59 -9.27 1.15
CA ASN A 246 -58.82 -9.74 2.29
C ASN A 246 -57.71 -10.69 1.83
N THR A 247 -56.51 -10.56 2.39
CA THR A 247 -55.42 -11.52 2.17
C THR A 247 -55.13 -12.30 3.43
N PHE A 248 -55.34 -13.61 3.39
CA PHE A 248 -55.01 -14.50 4.50
C PHE A 248 -53.50 -14.61 4.70
N LEU A 249 -53.05 -14.50 5.96
CA LEU A 249 -51.63 -14.48 6.34
C LEU A 249 -50.96 -15.85 6.26
N THR A 250 -51.73 -16.94 6.36
CA THR A 250 -51.23 -18.33 6.32
C THR A 250 -52.12 -19.19 5.41
N TYR A 251 -51.74 -20.44 5.14
CA TYR A 251 -52.60 -21.39 4.41
C TYR A 251 -53.74 -21.98 5.26
N HIS A 252 -53.73 -21.76 6.57
CA HIS A 252 -54.83 -22.16 7.46
C HIS A 252 -56.00 -21.17 7.49
N ASN A 253 -55.89 -20.02 6.81
CA ASN A 253 -56.96 -19.03 6.60
C ASN A 253 -57.65 -18.54 7.89
N LYS A 254 -56.90 -18.43 8.99
CA LYS A 254 -57.41 -17.92 10.28
C LYS A 254 -57.25 -16.42 10.46
N PHE A 255 -56.14 -15.87 9.98
CA PHE A 255 -55.78 -14.46 10.11
C PHE A 255 -55.65 -13.85 8.72
N TYR A 256 -56.02 -12.58 8.57
CA TYR A 256 -55.96 -11.87 7.30
C TYR A 256 -55.68 -10.38 7.51
N TYR A 257 -55.13 -9.73 6.48
CA TYR A 257 -55.16 -8.28 6.34
C TYR A 257 -56.43 -7.87 5.57
N SER A 258 -57.15 -6.88 6.09
CA SER A 258 -58.29 -6.27 5.40
C SER A 258 -57.85 -5.23 4.39
N ASP A 259 -58.67 -5.00 3.37
CA ASP A 259 -58.41 -4.07 2.26
C ASP A 259 -57.09 -4.39 1.55
N THR A 260 -56.86 -5.67 1.30
CA THR A 260 -55.69 -6.18 0.58
C THR A 260 -56.10 -7.30 -0.36
N GLU A 261 -55.38 -7.45 -1.46
CA GLU A 261 -55.53 -8.59 -2.36
C GLU A 261 -54.21 -9.36 -2.50
N PRO A 262 -54.27 -10.70 -2.59
CA PRO A 262 -53.08 -11.50 -2.84
C PRO A 262 -52.60 -11.26 -4.26
N ILE A 263 -51.29 -11.20 -4.43
CA ILE A 263 -50.66 -11.14 -5.75
C ILE A 263 -49.56 -12.18 -5.85
N GLU A 264 -49.39 -12.75 -7.04
CA GLU A 264 -48.24 -13.60 -7.34
C GLU A 264 -47.09 -12.73 -7.83
N VAL A 265 -45.91 -12.87 -7.23
CA VAL A 265 -44.69 -12.11 -7.56
C VAL A 265 -43.59 -12.99 -8.16
N THR A 266 -43.91 -14.24 -8.51
CA THR A 266 -42.97 -15.20 -9.10
C THR A 266 -42.37 -14.70 -10.42
N SER A 267 -43.10 -13.88 -11.18
CA SER A 267 -42.63 -13.34 -12.46
C SER A 267 -41.44 -12.39 -12.35
N PHE A 268 -41.09 -11.98 -11.13
CA PHE A 268 -39.91 -11.17 -10.83
C PHE A 268 -38.71 -12.03 -10.39
N GLY A 269 -38.94 -13.34 -10.19
CA GLY A 269 -37.92 -14.31 -9.88
C GLY A 269 -38.04 -14.95 -8.50
N THR A 270 -37.01 -15.72 -8.14
CA THR A 270 -37.02 -16.57 -6.92
C THR A 270 -35.80 -16.40 -6.03
N TYR A 271 -34.86 -15.53 -6.40
CA TYR A 271 -33.73 -15.18 -5.55
C TYR A 271 -34.05 -13.89 -4.81
N MET A 272 -33.88 -13.91 -3.49
CA MET A 272 -34.24 -12.80 -2.61
C MET A 272 -32.99 -12.21 -1.97
N TYR A 273 -32.85 -10.90 -2.02
CA TYR A 273 -31.70 -10.19 -1.47
C TYR A 273 -32.12 -8.97 -0.65
N PRO A 274 -31.60 -8.77 0.57
CA PRO A 274 -31.73 -7.50 1.26
C PRO A 274 -31.09 -6.38 0.44
N VAL A 275 -31.84 -5.31 0.24
CA VAL A 275 -31.38 -4.09 -0.43
C VAL A 275 -31.72 -2.88 0.43
N CYS A 276 -30.75 -2.00 0.61
CA CYS A 276 -30.88 -0.79 1.42
C CYS A 276 -30.53 0.45 0.61
N GLY A 277 -31.16 1.57 0.95
CA GLY A 277 -30.96 2.81 0.22
C GLY A 277 -31.82 3.94 0.75
N GLN A 278 -31.91 5.00 -0.05
CA GLN A 278 -32.80 6.12 0.23
C GLN A 278 -34.12 5.90 -0.52
N PHE A 279 -35.23 5.85 0.21
CA PHE A 279 -36.55 5.58 -0.36
C PHE A 279 -37.36 6.88 -0.45
N LEU A 280 -38.21 7.00 -1.47
CA LEU A 280 -39.04 8.20 -1.67
C LEU A 280 -39.91 8.46 -0.43
N GLY A 281 -39.83 9.68 0.09
CA GLY A 281 -40.62 10.12 1.25
C GLY A 281 -40.06 9.67 2.61
N GLN A 282 -38.92 9.00 2.65
CA GLN A 282 -38.21 8.69 3.89
C GLN A 282 -37.02 9.64 4.08
N SER A 283 -36.89 10.19 5.29
CA SER A 283 -35.73 11.02 5.67
C SER A 283 -34.53 10.19 6.11
N THR A 284 -34.76 8.91 6.43
CA THR A 284 -33.75 7.93 6.85
C THR A 284 -33.61 6.86 5.78
N GLY A 285 -32.46 6.17 5.77
CA GLY A 285 -32.31 4.96 4.96
C GLY A 285 -33.37 3.91 5.33
N HIS A 286 -33.70 3.04 4.39
CA HIS A 286 -34.62 1.92 4.58
C HIS A 286 -34.05 0.68 3.87
N CYS A 287 -34.39 -0.50 4.39
CA CYS A 287 -34.03 -1.79 3.84
C CYS A 287 -35.30 -2.59 3.54
N VAL A 288 -35.32 -3.18 2.35
CA VAL A 288 -36.38 -4.08 1.88
C VAL A 288 -35.71 -5.31 1.27
N VAL A 289 -36.48 -6.25 0.74
CA VAL A 289 -35.90 -7.37 -0.03
C VAL A 289 -36.31 -7.28 -1.49
N ALA A 290 -35.36 -7.51 -2.40
CA ALA A 290 -35.56 -7.55 -3.83
C ALA A 290 -35.66 -8.99 -4.32
N LEU A 291 -36.66 -9.29 -5.16
CA LEU A 291 -36.81 -10.57 -5.86
C LEU A 291 -36.27 -10.46 -7.28
N THR A 292 -35.38 -11.38 -7.63
CA THR A 292 -34.66 -11.40 -8.91
C THR A 292 -34.73 -12.78 -9.56
N ASP A 293 -34.69 -12.80 -10.90
CA ASP A 293 -34.77 -14.02 -11.71
C ASP A 293 -33.53 -14.90 -11.56
N ASP A 294 -32.35 -14.27 -11.46
CA ASP A 294 -31.05 -14.92 -11.46
C ASP A 294 -30.31 -14.72 -10.13
N ALA A 295 -29.42 -15.68 -9.84
CA ALA A 295 -28.51 -15.54 -8.71
C ALA A 295 -27.49 -14.44 -8.99
N ILE A 296 -27.22 -13.58 -8.01
CA ILE A 296 -26.23 -12.49 -8.14
C ILE A 296 -24.97 -12.91 -7.40
N SER A 297 -23.91 -13.17 -8.16
CA SER A 297 -22.61 -13.63 -7.68
C SER A 297 -21.49 -12.60 -7.85
N SER A 298 -21.66 -11.66 -8.78
CA SER A 298 -20.70 -10.59 -9.11
C SER A 298 -21.37 -9.20 -9.09
N THR A 299 -20.58 -8.12 -9.01
CA THR A 299 -21.15 -6.76 -9.05
C THR A 299 -21.74 -6.41 -10.42
N SER A 300 -21.14 -6.90 -11.50
CA SER A 300 -21.64 -6.69 -12.87
C SER A 300 -23.04 -7.28 -13.11
N GLU A 301 -23.50 -8.20 -12.25
CA GLU A 301 -24.83 -8.79 -12.31
C GLU A 301 -25.89 -7.96 -11.56
N ILE A 302 -25.49 -7.02 -10.70
CA ILE A 302 -26.42 -6.30 -9.82
C ILE A 302 -27.42 -5.48 -10.64
N TYR A 303 -26.92 -4.55 -11.47
CA TYR A 303 -27.80 -3.69 -12.28
C TYR A 303 -28.78 -4.48 -13.15
N PRO A 304 -28.34 -5.42 -14.03
CA PRO A 304 -29.26 -6.14 -14.89
C PRO A 304 -30.24 -7.04 -14.13
N SER A 305 -29.87 -7.54 -12.95
CA SER A 305 -30.74 -8.43 -12.16
C SER A 305 -31.73 -7.67 -11.27
N LEU A 306 -31.34 -6.50 -10.75
CA LEU A 306 -32.21 -5.66 -9.92
C LEU A 306 -33.10 -4.74 -10.74
N LYS A 307 -32.73 -4.40 -11.98
CA LYS A 307 -33.59 -3.59 -12.85
C LYS A 307 -34.91 -4.33 -13.05
N ASP A 308 -36.01 -3.69 -12.64
CA ASP A 308 -37.38 -4.22 -12.64
C ASP A 308 -37.71 -5.27 -11.56
N ALA A 309 -36.78 -5.62 -10.67
CA ALA A 309 -37.02 -6.55 -9.57
C ALA A 309 -38.14 -6.06 -8.62
N ALA A 310 -38.92 -6.99 -8.08
CA ALA A 310 -39.97 -6.68 -7.11
C ALA A 310 -39.39 -6.39 -5.73
N LEU A 311 -39.86 -5.32 -5.09
CA LEU A 311 -39.52 -4.95 -3.73
C LEU A 311 -40.61 -5.43 -2.77
N ILE A 312 -40.20 -6.17 -1.74
CA ILE A 312 -41.07 -6.68 -0.68
C ILE A 312 -40.68 -6.05 0.65
N GLU A 313 -41.66 -5.55 1.38
CA GLU A 313 -41.49 -5.05 2.75
C GLU A 313 -41.38 -6.23 3.74
N PRO A 314 -40.20 -6.52 4.32
CA PRO A 314 -40.01 -7.68 5.18
C PRO A 314 -40.85 -7.63 6.46
N GLN A 315 -41.23 -6.44 6.95
CA GLN A 315 -42.04 -6.29 8.16
C GLN A 315 -43.46 -6.86 8.03
N LYS A 316 -43.98 -6.96 6.80
CA LYS A 316 -45.37 -7.40 6.52
C LYS A 316 -45.46 -8.49 5.44
N GLY A 317 -44.41 -8.65 4.64
CA GLY A 317 -44.41 -9.50 3.46
C GLY A 317 -45.30 -8.95 2.35
N ASN A 318 -45.43 -7.63 2.23
CA ASN A 318 -46.24 -6.97 1.20
C ASN A 318 -45.38 -6.48 0.03
N TYR A 319 -45.94 -6.51 -1.16
CA TYR A 319 -45.32 -5.91 -2.33
C TYR A 319 -45.41 -4.39 -2.22
N LEU A 320 -44.29 -3.73 -2.53
CA LEU A 320 -44.18 -2.27 -2.50
C LEU A 320 -44.29 -1.71 -3.92
N SER A 321 -43.34 -2.08 -4.76
CA SER A 321 -43.25 -1.67 -6.17
C SER A 321 -42.19 -2.53 -6.87
N SER A 322 -41.98 -2.29 -8.17
CA SER A 322 -40.75 -2.71 -8.84
C SER A 322 -39.66 -1.63 -8.73
N ILE A 323 -38.40 -2.04 -8.80
CA ILE A 323 -37.28 -1.14 -9.06
C ILE A 323 -37.53 -0.45 -10.42
N GLY A 324 -37.24 0.86 -10.49
CA GLY A 324 -37.57 1.72 -11.63
C GLY A 324 -38.87 2.53 -11.46
N SER A 325 -39.79 2.10 -10.59
CA SER A 325 -41.07 2.81 -10.34
C SER A 325 -40.99 3.87 -9.23
N GLY A 326 -39.81 4.09 -8.62
CA GLY A 326 -39.62 5.06 -7.53
C GLY A 326 -38.33 4.89 -6.73
N LEU A 327 -37.71 3.71 -6.83
CA LEU A 327 -36.35 3.43 -6.37
C LEU A 327 -35.52 2.99 -7.56
N VAL A 328 -34.31 3.55 -7.71
CA VAL A 328 -33.43 3.26 -8.86
C VAL A 328 -32.24 2.42 -8.43
N VAL A 329 -31.81 1.53 -9.31
CA VAL A 329 -30.49 0.90 -9.26
C VAL A 329 -29.66 1.51 -10.39
N TYR A 330 -28.45 1.96 -10.10
CA TYR A 330 -27.54 2.54 -11.08
C TYR A 330 -26.58 1.49 -11.62
N ASP A 331 -26.25 1.63 -12.90
CA ASP A 331 -25.15 0.89 -13.52
C ASP A 331 -23.80 1.54 -13.17
N ASP A 332 -22.72 0.81 -13.43
CA ASP A 332 -21.37 1.35 -13.27
C ASP A 332 -21.15 2.53 -14.24
N ASN A 333 -20.59 3.61 -13.70
CA ASN A 333 -20.29 4.89 -14.32
C ASN A 333 -21.51 5.74 -14.69
N GLU A 334 -22.71 5.36 -14.24
CA GLU A 334 -23.91 6.19 -14.41
C GLU A 334 -23.93 7.35 -13.41
N GLU A 335 -24.31 8.55 -13.85
CA GLU A 335 -24.46 9.71 -12.94
C GLU A 335 -25.71 9.55 -12.06
N ILE A 336 -25.59 9.87 -10.78
CA ILE A 336 -26.71 9.83 -9.83
C ILE A 336 -27.59 11.06 -10.03
N GLU A 337 -28.72 10.88 -10.70
CA GLU A 337 -29.70 11.96 -10.94
C GLU A 337 -30.77 12.06 -9.84
N GLN A 338 -31.07 10.93 -9.19
CA GLN A 338 -32.15 10.81 -8.21
C GLN A 338 -31.60 10.53 -6.82
N SER A 339 -32.21 11.17 -5.81
CA SER A 339 -31.91 10.91 -4.41
C SER A 339 -32.33 9.52 -3.95
N ASN A 340 -33.22 8.85 -4.68
CA ASN A 340 -33.83 7.59 -4.23
C ASN A 340 -33.21 6.40 -4.98
N TYR A 341 -32.18 5.82 -4.40
CA TYR A 341 -31.47 4.71 -5.02
C TYR A 341 -31.02 3.67 -4.00
N ILE A 342 -30.80 2.47 -4.51
CA ILE A 342 -30.20 1.37 -3.74
C ILE A 342 -28.71 1.63 -3.66
N SER A 343 -28.19 1.77 -2.44
CA SER A 343 -26.76 1.98 -2.18
C SER A 343 -26.09 0.75 -1.60
N LEU A 344 -26.85 -0.22 -1.11
CA LEU A 344 -26.32 -1.42 -0.46
C LEU A 344 -27.18 -2.64 -0.80
N MET A 345 -26.53 -3.77 -1.00
CA MET A 345 -27.15 -5.06 -1.25
C MET A 345 -26.39 -6.16 -0.49
N MET A 346 -27.12 -7.09 0.10
CA MET A 346 -26.55 -8.27 0.76
C MET A 346 -26.85 -9.50 -0.10
N THR A 347 -25.81 -10.25 -0.46
CA THR A 347 -25.92 -11.54 -1.15
C THR A 347 -25.58 -12.68 -0.20
N ASP A 348 -25.75 -13.92 -0.64
CA ASP A 348 -25.48 -15.11 0.18
C ASP A 348 -24.04 -15.18 0.71
N ASP A 349 -23.08 -14.45 0.14
CA ASP A 349 -21.67 -14.54 0.53
C ASP A 349 -20.90 -13.23 0.34
N ASP A 350 -21.60 -12.11 0.26
CA ASP A 350 -20.98 -10.80 0.05
C ASP A 350 -21.93 -9.66 0.44
N ILE A 351 -21.35 -8.52 0.81
CA ILE A 351 -22.06 -7.25 0.89
C ILE A 351 -21.53 -6.33 -0.20
N LYS A 352 -22.44 -5.77 -0.98
CA LYS A 352 -22.13 -4.96 -2.15
C LYS A 352 -22.64 -3.54 -1.92
N TYR A 353 -21.77 -2.56 -2.11
CA TYR A 353 -22.07 -1.15 -1.91
C TYR A 353 -21.87 -0.37 -3.20
N PHE A 354 -22.76 0.58 -3.48
CA PHE A 354 -22.61 1.50 -4.59
C PHE A 354 -21.70 2.66 -4.20
N TYR A 355 -20.44 2.59 -4.64
CA TYR A 355 -19.40 3.56 -4.37
C TYR A 355 -19.50 4.76 -5.30
N THR A 356 -19.50 5.97 -4.74
CA THR A 356 -19.72 7.23 -5.46
C THR A 356 -18.61 8.26 -5.25
N TYR A 357 -17.53 7.86 -4.58
CA TYR A 357 -16.41 8.75 -4.28
C TYR A 357 -15.42 8.77 -5.45
N THR A 358 -14.58 9.81 -5.51
CA THR A 358 -13.48 9.96 -6.48
C THR A 358 -13.87 10.11 -7.96
N GLY A 359 -15.16 10.37 -8.24
CA GLY A 359 -15.65 10.56 -9.61
C GLY A 359 -15.92 9.25 -10.36
N GLU A 360 -15.89 8.12 -9.66
CA GLU A 360 -16.31 6.82 -10.17
C GLU A 360 -17.57 6.40 -9.42
N ASN A 361 -18.63 6.07 -10.16
CA ASN A 361 -19.83 5.45 -9.62
C ASN A 361 -19.76 3.96 -9.98
N ARG A 362 -19.69 3.07 -9.00
CA ARG A 362 -19.64 1.63 -9.28
C ARG A 362 -20.04 0.78 -8.10
N TRP A 363 -20.52 -0.42 -8.37
CA TRP A 363 -20.72 -1.44 -7.34
C TRP A 363 -19.39 -2.05 -6.90
N LEU A 364 -19.23 -2.25 -5.59
CA LEU A 364 -18.06 -2.91 -5.00
C LEU A 364 -18.49 -3.91 -3.94
N GLY A 365 -17.95 -5.13 -4.02
CA GLY A 365 -18.12 -6.19 -3.01
C GLY A 365 -16.83 -6.50 -2.24
N TYR A 366 -16.95 -7.12 -1.06
CA TYR A 366 -15.80 -7.61 -0.28
C TYR A 366 -14.95 -8.61 -1.05
N LYS A 367 -15.57 -9.46 -1.88
CA LYS A 367 -14.85 -10.40 -2.75
C LYS A 367 -13.93 -9.70 -3.75
N GLU A 368 -14.36 -8.57 -4.29
CA GLU A 368 -13.56 -7.81 -5.26
C GLU A 368 -12.42 -7.09 -4.56
N PHE A 369 -12.68 -6.53 -3.37
CA PHE A 369 -11.62 -5.98 -2.53
C PHE A 369 -10.54 -7.03 -2.22
N LEU A 370 -10.90 -8.29 -1.93
CA LEU A 370 -9.91 -9.38 -1.79
C LEU A 370 -9.09 -9.61 -3.06
N GLY A 371 -9.76 -9.59 -4.22
CA GLY A 371 -9.09 -9.69 -5.52
C GLY A 371 -8.09 -8.57 -5.75
N ASP A 372 -8.46 -7.34 -5.40
CA ASP A 372 -7.60 -6.17 -5.56
C ASP A 372 -6.44 -6.15 -4.57
N ILE A 373 -6.65 -6.54 -3.30
CA ILE A 373 -5.55 -6.69 -2.33
C ILE A 373 -4.55 -7.74 -2.83
N SER A 374 -5.05 -8.86 -3.37
CA SER A 374 -4.19 -9.92 -3.92
C SER A 374 -3.31 -9.39 -5.07
N LYS A 375 -3.87 -8.59 -5.98
CA LYS A 375 -3.11 -7.93 -7.06
C LYS A 375 -2.07 -6.96 -6.49
N GLN A 376 -2.46 -6.11 -5.54
CA GLN A 376 -1.56 -5.13 -4.91
C GLN A 376 -0.38 -5.81 -4.19
N LYS A 377 -0.61 -6.94 -3.50
CA LYS A 377 0.49 -7.72 -2.89
C LYS A 377 1.46 -8.27 -3.92
N ILE A 378 0.98 -8.68 -5.10
CA ILE A 378 1.85 -9.16 -6.19
C ILE A 378 2.71 -8.00 -6.71
N GLU A 379 2.11 -6.83 -6.94
CA GLU A 379 2.82 -5.63 -7.39
C GLU A 379 3.85 -5.16 -6.37
N LEU A 380 3.48 -5.07 -5.09
CA LEU A 380 4.39 -4.71 -4.00
C LEU A 380 5.57 -5.68 -3.89
N ARG A 381 5.33 -6.99 -3.99
CA ARG A 381 6.40 -8.00 -4.00
C ARG A 381 7.31 -7.87 -5.22
N LYS A 382 6.78 -7.48 -6.37
CA LYS A 382 7.57 -7.22 -7.57
C LYS A 382 8.48 -6.00 -7.35
N LEU A 383 7.91 -4.88 -6.94
CA LEU A 383 8.66 -3.65 -6.63
C LEU A 383 9.75 -3.90 -5.58
N TRP A 384 9.46 -4.70 -4.55
CA TRP A 384 10.42 -5.09 -3.52
C TRP A 384 11.58 -5.92 -4.09
N ARG A 385 11.29 -6.92 -4.93
CA ARG A 385 12.33 -7.75 -5.57
C ARG A 385 13.21 -6.94 -6.51
N ASP A 386 12.61 -6.10 -7.34
CA ASP A 386 13.33 -5.25 -8.29
C ASP A 386 14.30 -4.32 -7.53
N ARG A 387 13.85 -3.74 -6.41
CA ARG A 387 14.69 -2.90 -5.55
C ARG A 387 15.84 -3.67 -4.87
N ILE A 388 15.63 -4.92 -4.46
CA ILE A 388 16.73 -5.74 -3.91
C ILE A 388 17.73 -6.07 -5.02
N ALA A 389 17.26 -6.43 -6.21
CA ALA A 389 18.12 -6.82 -7.33
C ALA A 389 19.02 -5.68 -7.82
N ASP A 390 18.54 -4.43 -7.78
CA ASP A 390 19.37 -3.26 -8.12
C ASP A 390 20.48 -2.96 -7.08
N ASN A 391 20.44 -3.60 -5.91
CA ASN A 391 21.37 -3.39 -4.81
C ASN A 391 22.36 -4.56 -4.57
N THR A 392 22.24 -5.66 -5.32
CA THR A 392 23.16 -6.83 -5.28
C THR A 392 23.91 -6.95 -6.60
#